data_AF-A0A9P7FMH8-F1
#
_entry.id   AF-A0A9P7FMH8-F1
#
_cell.length_a   1.000
_cell.length_b   1.000
_cell.length_c   1.000
_cell.angle_alpha   90.00
_cell.angle_beta   90.00
_cell.angle_gamma   90.00
#
_symmetry.space_group_name_H-M   'P 1'
#
loop_
_entity.id
_entity.type
_entity.pdbx_description
1 polymer ?
#
loop_
_entity_poly.entity_id
_entity_poly.type
_entity_poly.pdbx_seq_one_letter_code
_entity_poly.pdbx_strand_id
1 'polypeptide(L)'
;MRLQALLNLVPFYLLYTSGLVYGQDTKPNKVLDETTDAFINDLLARWKSPGGVSVAVVRMDDQGGWNVETKGYGVATLADGSRMTENTILPIGSNSKLFTAIATGLLVSNQTLRTPLTWTTKVASVVPGFGLQDPIATAEISIIDALSHRTGLPRHDYSYKWSDNVPNVIKKTKYHRPSAEFRDIYQYNNNMYTLASYLPTLLLPSKIPFARYVKQNIFDPLGMKSTTYSYQVAKSGHLADGMARQDINFTDPLGSGIPRALPFWSTQGGEDGNIMSGAGGIASNAVDLAVWLQTLLLDGQKPNSNQSVIPAEVIEKVSAGVTVAEPIAPFPELSASVYGAGSLRSTYRGHAPTPATPRASKAPLPSLNFTDLAGVYDNPGYGKFELCYVSTNYTAASSSCKGLAANVSTILPGAVDPAVPTFIGAWNSPWQSHIRLTHFSGNQFNMSFLSSYVSVAFL
;
A
#
# COMPACT_ATOMS: atom_id res chain seq x y z
N MET A 1 0.96 -90.78 21.49
CA MET A 1 0.27 -90.26 22.69
C MET A 1 -0.47 -89.00 22.24
N ARG A 2 -1.83 -89.06 22.13
CA ARG A 2 -2.89 -88.00 22.11
C ARG A 2 -2.59 -86.59 21.50
N LEU A 3 -3.46 -85.79 20.85
CA LEU A 3 -4.81 -85.80 20.25
C LEU A 3 -5.10 -84.30 19.88
N GLN A 4 -5.73 -84.00 18.72
CA GLN A 4 -6.65 -82.86 18.36
C GLN A 4 -6.28 -81.37 18.69
N ALA A 5 -6.23 -80.40 17.74
CA ALA A 5 -7.26 -79.70 16.94
C ALA A 5 -7.92 -78.44 17.59
N LEU A 6 -7.79 -77.29 16.89
CA LEU A 6 -8.71 -76.14 16.66
C LEU A 6 -9.40 -75.37 17.83
N LEU A 7 -9.30 -74.02 17.77
CA LEU A 7 -10.32 -72.95 17.94
C LEU A 7 -9.67 -71.68 18.56
N ASN A 8 -9.43 -70.61 17.79
CA ASN A 8 -10.32 -69.47 17.46
C ASN A 8 -10.50 -68.42 18.58
N LEU A 9 -10.33 -67.15 18.16
CA LEU A 9 -10.88 -65.90 18.70
C LEU A 9 -10.18 -65.26 19.93
N VAL A 10 -9.29 -64.30 19.66
CA VAL A 10 -8.98 -63.22 20.60
C VAL A 10 -9.64 -61.93 20.06
N PRO A 11 -10.63 -61.36 20.78
CA PRO A 11 -11.31 -60.15 20.35
C PRO A 11 -10.50 -58.90 20.71
N PHE A 12 -10.39 -58.02 19.72
CA PHE A 12 -10.10 -56.59 19.84
C PHE A 12 -11.21 -55.91 20.64
N TYR A 13 -10.94 -55.31 21.81
CA TYR A 13 -11.76 -54.22 22.37
C TYR A 13 -10.94 -53.32 23.31
N LEU A 14 -10.66 -52.11 22.80
CA LEU A 14 -10.83 -50.79 23.42
C LEU A 14 -10.30 -50.54 24.85
N LEU A 15 -9.15 -49.88 24.93
CA LEU A 15 -8.83 -48.94 26.01
C LEU A 15 -9.07 -47.51 25.50
N TYR A 16 -10.16 -46.90 25.96
CA TYR A 16 -10.40 -45.46 25.89
C TYR A 16 -9.33 -44.75 26.71
N THR A 17 -8.37 -44.10 26.03
CA THR A 17 -7.61 -43.01 26.63
C THR A 17 -8.10 -41.72 25.99
N SER A 18 -8.90 -40.98 26.74
CA SER A 18 -9.25 -39.58 26.46
C SER A 18 -7.99 -38.73 26.61
N GLY A 19 -7.12 -38.79 25.59
CA GLY A 19 -6.08 -37.80 25.39
C GLY A 19 -6.75 -36.51 24.95
N LEU A 20 -6.85 -35.55 25.87
CA LEU A 20 -7.08 -34.14 25.55
C LEU A 20 -6.00 -33.71 24.56
N VAL A 21 -6.35 -33.71 23.27
CA VAL A 21 -5.61 -32.95 22.27
C VAL A 21 -5.82 -31.49 22.66
N TYR A 22 -4.84 -30.91 23.35
CA TYR A 22 -4.64 -29.47 23.31
C TYR A 22 -4.34 -29.15 21.84
N GLY A 23 -5.38 -28.86 21.07
CA GLY A 23 -5.21 -28.11 19.84
C GLY A 23 -4.55 -26.82 20.25
N GLN A 24 -3.28 -26.63 19.88
CA GLN A 24 -2.77 -25.28 19.76
C GLN A 24 -3.76 -24.57 18.84
N ASP A 25 -4.41 -23.53 19.36
CA ASP A 25 -5.32 -22.67 18.60
C ASP A 25 -4.45 -22.01 17.52
N THR A 26 -4.26 -22.69 16.38
CA THR A 26 -3.51 -22.22 15.21
C THR A 26 -4.34 -21.20 14.44
N LYS A 27 -5.03 -20.30 15.16
CA LYS A 27 -5.59 -19.12 14.52
C LYS A 27 -4.42 -18.32 14.00
N PRO A 28 -4.40 -17.99 12.69
CA PRO A 28 -3.37 -17.12 12.16
C PRO A 28 -3.36 -15.84 13.01
N ASN A 29 -2.19 -15.46 13.53
CA ASN A 29 -2.01 -14.24 14.31
C ASN A 29 -2.57 -13.07 13.48
N LYS A 30 -3.75 -12.57 13.85
CA LYS A 30 -4.39 -11.44 13.18
C LYS A 30 -3.53 -10.19 13.38
N VAL A 31 -3.32 -9.43 12.32
CA VAL A 31 -2.66 -8.12 12.43
C VAL A 31 -3.66 -7.08 12.92
N LEU A 32 -4.91 -7.15 12.45
CA LEU A 32 -6.01 -6.32 12.93
C LEU A 32 -6.66 -6.99 14.14
N ASP A 33 -5.90 -7.05 15.23
CA ASP A 33 -6.31 -7.55 16.55
C ASP A 33 -6.70 -6.41 17.50
N GLU A 34 -7.04 -6.74 18.74
CA GLU A 34 -7.41 -5.77 19.78
C GLU A 34 -6.31 -4.73 20.04
N THR A 35 -5.05 -5.12 19.84
CA THR A 35 -3.90 -4.28 20.08
C THR A 35 -3.73 -3.22 18.99
N THR A 36 -3.80 -3.64 17.72
CA THR A 36 -3.81 -2.73 16.58
C THR A 36 -5.07 -1.86 16.58
N ASP A 37 -6.21 -2.39 17.02
CA ASP A 37 -7.43 -1.61 17.22
C ASP A 37 -7.22 -0.47 18.21
N ALA A 38 -6.64 -0.77 19.38
CA ALA A 38 -6.35 0.22 20.41
C ALA A 38 -5.40 1.30 19.88
N PHE A 39 -4.35 0.90 19.15
CA PHE A 39 -3.41 1.82 18.53
C PHE A 39 -4.08 2.76 17.51
N ILE A 40 -4.91 2.24 16.61
CA ILE A 40 -5.59 3.06 15.60
C ILE A 40 -6.59 4.01 16.27
N ASN A 41 -7.37 3.54 17.24
CA ASN A 41 -8.32 4.38 17.96
C ASN A 41 -7.62 5.48 18.78
N ASP A 42 -6.51 5.16 19.44
CA ASP A 42 -5.67 6.14 20.12
C ASP A 42 -5.09 7.17 19.14
N LEU A 43 -4.64 6.76 17.96
CA LEU A 43 -4.17 7.67 16.91
C LEU A 43 -5.30 8.61 16.46
N LEU A 44 -6.48 8.07 16.15
CA LEU A 44 -7.65 8.90 15.78
C LEU A 44 -7.99 9.91 16.89
N ALA A 45 -7.95 9.49 18.16
CA ALA A 45 -8.22 10.35 19.30
C ALA A 45 -7.15 11.44 19.49
N ARG A 46 -5.85 11.08 19.44
CA ARG A 46 -4.74 12.03 19.58
C ARG A 46 -4.75 13.08 18.49
N TRP A 47 -5.01 12.68 17.24
CA TRP A 47 -5.15 13.61 16.11
C TRP A 47 -6.50 14.35 16.10
N LYS A 48 -7.36 14.07 17.09
CA LYS A 48 -8.74 14.57 17.21
C LYS A 48 -9.53 14.36 15.91
N SER A 49 -9.22 13.31 15.16
CA SER A 49 -9.61 13.16 13.75
C SER A 49 -11.12 13.32 13.60
N PRO A 50 -11.60 14.21 12.70
CA PRO A 50 -13.03 14.36 12.44
C PRO A 50 -13.63 13.14 11.73
N GLY A 51 -12.80 12.31 11.10
CA GLY A 51 -13.23 11.11 10.39
C GLY A 51 -12.45 9.86 10.79
N GLY A 52 -12.84 8.77 10.15
CA GLY A 52 -12.28 7.45 10.34
C GLY A 52 -11.27 7.01 9.29
N VAL A 53 -10.81 5.77 9.42
CA VAL A 53 -9.96 5.08 8.45
C VAL A 53 -10.52 3.70 8.15
N SER A 54 -10.37 3.26 6.90
CA SER A 54 -10.67 1.91 6.45
C SER A 54 -9.36 1.23 6.06
N VAL A 55 -9.04 0.10 6.69
CA VAL A 55 -7.72 -0.53 6.63
C VAL A 55 -7.84 -1.91 6.02
N ALA A 56 -6.89 -2.25 5.14
CA ALA A 56 -6.67 -3.58 4.61
C ALA A 56 -5.23 -4.02 4.85
N VAL A 57 -5.04 -5.26 5.26
CA VAL A 57 -3.73 -5.92 5.39
C VAL A 57 -3.75 -7.17 4.53
N VAL A 58 -2.86 -7.23 3.55
CA VAL A 58 -2.67 -8.38 2.66
C VAL A 58 -1.26 -8.91 2.88
N ARG A 59 -1.14 -10.19 3.28
CA ARG A 59 0.16 -10.83 3.49
C ARG A 59 0.13 -12.30 3.13
N MET A 60 1.30 -12.83 2.80
CA MET A 60 1.52 -14.27 2.76
C MET A 60 1.89 -14.74 4.16
N ASP A 61 1.33 -15.86 4.62
CA ASP A 61 1.83 -16.55 5.82
C ASP A 61 3.07 -17.38 5.50
N ASP A 62 3.68 -17.92 6.55
CA ASP A 62 4.89 -18.72 6.46
C ASP A 62 4.68 -20.05 5.70
N GLN A 63 3.42 -20.46 5.50
CA GLN A 63 3.03 -21.65 4.77
C GLN A 63 2.73 -21.36 3.28
N GLY A 64 2.87 -20.10 2.84
CA GLY A 64 2.58 -19.68 1.46
C GLY A 64 1.10 -19.40 1.18
N GLY A 65 0.25 -19.41 2.21
CA GLY A 65 -1.15 -19.03 2.14
C GLY A 65 -1.33 -17.52 2.18
N TRP A 66 -2.33 -16.99 1.47
CA TRP A 66 -2.65 -15.58 1.52
C TRP A 66 -3.67 -15.27 2.61
N ASN A 67 -3.36 -14.29 3.45
CA ASN A 67 -4.25 -13.78 4.48
C ASN A 67 -4.62 -12.33 4.17
N VAL A 68 -5.91 -12.06 4.20
CA VAL A 68 -6.50 -10.74 3.99
C VAL A 68 -7.34 -10.37 5.21
N GLU A 69 -7.01 -9.25 5.83
CA GLU A 69 -7.77 -8.68 6.94
C GLU A 69 -8.23 -7.27 6.56
N THR A 70 -9.48 -6.94 6.85
CA THR A 70 -10.01 -5.58 6.63
C THR A 70 -10.84 -5.13 7.82
N LYS A 71 -10.80 -3.83 8.13
CA LYS A 71 -11.56 -3.23 9.24
C LYS A 71 -11.70 -1.72 9.10
N GLY A 72 -12.82 -1.17 9.56
CA GLY A 72 -13.03 0.27 9.67
C GLY A 72 -12.97 0.79 11.12
N TYR A 73 -12.52 2.03 11.28
CA TYR A 73 -12.36 2.72 12.57
C TYR A 73 -12.85 4.16 12.47
N GLY A 74 -13.51 4.68 13.50
CA GLY A 74 -14.00 6.06 13.52
C GLY A 74 -15.28 6.29 12.69
N VAL A 75 -15.44 7.52 12.21
CA VAL A 75 -16.68 8.04 11.59
C VAL A 75 -16.52 8.20 10.09
N ALA A 76 -17.49 7.72 9.30
CA ALA A 76 -17.54 7.89 7.85
C ALA A 76 -18.25 9.18 7.43
N THR A 77 -19.32 9.57 8.14
CA THR A 77 -20.13 10.74 7.82
C THR A 77 -20.46 11.55 9.07
N LEU A 78 -20.33 12.87 8.99
CA LEU A 78 -20.54 13.73 10.17
C LEU A 78 -22.03 13.99 10.44
N ALA A 79 -22.85 14.03 9.39
CA ALA A 79 -24.25 14.44 9.51
C ALA A 79 -25.09 13.48 10.37
N ASP A 80 -24.85 12.18 10.25
CA ASP A 80 -25.57 11.11 10.97
C ASP A 80 -24.66 10.27 11.88
N GLY A 81 -23.35 10.56 11.90
CA GLY A 81 -22.37 9.84 12.72
C GLY A 81 -22.15 8.39 12.29
N SER A 82 -22.43 8.04 11.02
CA SER A 82 -22.26 6.66 10.55
C SER A 82 -20.81 6.19 10.74
N ARG A 83 -20.65 4.91 11.09
CA ARG A 83 -19.33 4.34 11.39
C ARG A 83 -18.58 4.03 10.10
N MET A 84 -17.27 4.27 10.12
CA MET A 84 -16.37 3.78 9.08
C MET A 84 -16.30 2.25 9.12
N THR A 85 -16.39 1.62 7.97
CA THR A 85 -16.28 0.17 7.78
C THR A 85 -15.29 -0.17 6.67
N GLU A 86 -14.91 -1.43 6.55
CA GLU A 86 -14.14 -1.97 5.42
C GLU A 86 -14.85 -1.79 4.06
N ASN A 87 -16.19 -1.67 4.07
CA ASN A 87 -17.02 -1.52 2.89
C ASN A 87 -17.31 -0.06 2.52
N THR A 88 -17.02 0.88 3.41
CA THR A 88 -17.22 2.32 3.18
C THR A 88 -16.38 2.76 1.97
N ILE A 89 -17.01 3.46 1.03
CA ILE A 89 -16.34 3.92 -0.19
C ILE A 89 -15.64 5.26 0.08
N LEU A 90 -14.39 5.37 -0.34
CA LEU A 90 -13.59 6.59 -0.29
C LEU A 90 -12.98 6.88 -1.67
N PRO A 91 -12.87 8.15 -2.08
CA PRO A 91 -12.01 8.52 -3.21
C PRO A 91 -10.56 8.16 -2.90
N ILE A 92 -9.92 7.39 -3.79
CA ILE A 92 -8.53 6.96 -3.57
C ILE A 92 -7.51 7.96 -4.14
N GLY A 93 -8.00 9.04 -4.76
CA GLY A 93 -7.19 10.10 -5.33
C GLY A 93 -6.11 9.55 -6.25
N SER A 94 -4.88 10.00 -6.07
CA SER A 94 -3.73 9.67 -6.93
C SER A 94 -3.41 8.19 -7.05
N ASN A 95 -3.90 7.32 -6.17
CA ASN A 95 -3.79 5.86 -6.35
C ASN A 95 -4.44 5.39 -7.67
N SER A 96 -5.37 6.17 -8.23
CA SER A 96 -5.96 5.94 -9.55
C SER A 96 -4.92 5.87 -10.68
N LYS A 97 -3.78 6.55 -10.52
CA LYS A 97 -2.72 6.59 -11.54
C LYS A 97 -2.13 5.22 -11.86
N LEU A 98 -2.02 4.34 -10.87
CA LEU A 98 -1.51 2.99 -11.10
C LEU A 98 -2.48 2.19 -11.98
N PHE A 99 -3.80 2.33 -11.77
CA PHE A 99 -4.81 1.75 -12.65
C PHE A 99 -4.71 2.30 -14.08
N THR A 100 -4.46 3.61 -14.25
CA THR A 100 -4.25 4.20 -15.57
C THR A 100 -2.99 3.69 -16.26
N ALA A 101 -1.90 3.55 -15.53
CA ALA A 101 -0.64 3.00 -16.05
C ALA A 101 -0.81 1.54 -16.47
N ILE A 102 -1.46 0.72 -15.65
CA ILE A 102 -1.74 -0.69 -15.97
C ILE A 102 -2.71 -0.81 -17.15
N ALA A 103 -3.78 -0.01 -17.18
CA ALA A 103 -4.70 0.03 -18.33
C ALA A 103 -3.97 0.44 -19.63
N THR A 104 -3.01 1.36 -19.55
CA THR A 104 -2.14 1.69 -20.69
C THR A 104 -1.25 0.50 -21.06
N GLY A 105 -0.72 -0.23 -20.07
CA GLY A 105 0.04 -1.46 -20.29
C GLY A 105 -0.78 -2.56 -20.97
N LEU A 106 -2.06 -2.71 -20.63
CA LEU A 106 -2.97 -3.64 -21.32
C LEU A 106 -3.17 -3.26 -22.79
N LEU A 107 -3.19 -1.97 -23.13
CA LEU A 107 -3.17 -1.52 -24.52
C LEU A 107 -1.82 -1.84 -25.20
N VAL A 108 -0.69 -1.66 -24.50
CA VAL A 108 0.65 -2.02 -25.01
C VAL A 108 0.74 -3.53 -25.31
N SER A 109 0.19 -4.38 -24.44
CA SER A 109 0.16 -5.83 -24.64
C SER A 109 -0.89 -6.28 -25.68
N ASN A 110 -1.75 -5.37 -26.16
CA ASN A 110 -2.79 -5.71 -27.13
C ASN A 110 -2.25 -5.75 -28.57
N GLN A 111 -1.97 -6.96 -29.05
CA GLN A 111 -1.49 -7.22 -30.41
C GLN A 111 -2.53 -6.95 -31.51
N THR A 112 -3.80 -6.70 -31.15
CA THR A 112 -4.88 -6.42 -32.11
C THR A 112 -5.01 -4.94 -32.49
N LEU A 113 -4.23 -4.06 -31.87
CA LEU A 113 -4.24 -2.64 -32.21
C LEU A 113 -3.77 -2.42 -33.66
N ARG A 114 -4.51 -1.61 -34.42
CA ARG A 114 -4.12 -1.21 -35.78
C ARG A 114 -2.74 -0.55 -35.82
N THR A 115 -2.45 0.25 -34.80
CA THR A 115 -1.13 0.85 -34.58
C THR A 115 -0.57 0.23 -33.30
N PRO A 116 0.46 -0.64 -33.39
CA PRO A 116 1.08 -1.22 -32.20
C PRO A 116 1.55 -0.13 -31.25
N LEU A 117 1.18 -0.26 -29.97
CA LEU A 117 1.58 0.67 -28.92
C LEU A 117 2.74 0.06 -28.13
N THR A 118 3.76 0.86 -27.84
CA THR A 118 4.88 0.48 -26.97
C THR A 118 5.11 1.57 -25.93
N TRP A 119 5.82 1.25 -24.84
CA TRP A 119 6.19 2.23 -23.82
C TRP A 119 7.05 3.39 -24.36
N THR A 120 7.77 3.16 -25.47
CA THR A 120 8.60 4.15 -26.16
C THR A 120 7.88 4.86 -27.32
N THR A 121 6.63 4.49 -27.60
CA THR A 121 5.80 5.16 -28.61
C THR A 121 5.66 6.64 -28.26
N LYS A 122 5.90 7.50 -29.24
CA LYS A 122 5.78 8.95 -29.08
C LYS A 122 4.32 9.34 -28.89
N VAL A 123 4.03 10.20 -27.92
CA VAL A 123 2.64 10.63 -27.67
C VAL A 123 2.07 11.34 -28.90
N ALA A 124 2.87 12.19 -29.56
CA ALA A 124 2.44 12.93 -30.75
C ALA A 124 2.03 12.03 -31.94
N SER A 125 2.53 10.79 -32.02
CA SER A 125 2.15 9.88 -33.13
C SER A 125 0.79 9.21 -32.93
N VAL A 126 0.26 9.22 -31.70
CA VAL A 126 -0.99 8.52 -31.35
C VAL A 126 -2.08 9.44 -30.76
N VAL A 127 -1.74 10.66 -30.33
CA VAL A 127 -2.69 11.62 -29.77
C VAL A 127 -2.81 12.86 -30.67
N PRO A 128 -3.85 12.95 -31.52
CA PRO A 128 -4.04 14.09 -32.41
C PRO A 128 -4.16 15.42 -31.65
N GLY A 129 -3.39 16.42 -32.09
CA GLY A 129 -3.39 17.75 -31.49
C GLY A 129 -2.64 17.87 -30.16
N PHE A 130 -1.92 16.82 -29.74
CA PHE A 130 -0.97 16.91 -28.65
C PHE A 130 0.19 17.85 -28.99
N GLY A 131 0.62 18.62 -27.99
CA GLY A 131 1.85 19.39 -28.01
C GLY A 131 2.09 20.05 -26.66
N LEU A 132 3.36 20.31 -26.36
CA LEU A 132 3.83 21.14 -25.27
C LEU A 132 4.43 22.43 -25.83
N GLN A 133 4.69 23.42 -24.97
CA GLN A 133 5.41 24.61 -25.42
C GLN A 133 6.85 24.30 -25.84
N ASP A 134 7.48 23.31 -25.20
CA ASP A 134 8.79 22.78 -25.59
C ASP A 134 8.65 21.90 -26.86
N PRO A 135 9.29 22.28 -27.99
CA PRO A 135 9.20 21.53 -29.24
C PRO A 135 9.92 20.17 -29.19
N ILE A 136 11.00 20.04 -28.41
CA ILE A 136 11.72 18.77 -28.23
C ILE A 136 10.82 17.83 -27.44
N ALA A 137 10.28 18.28 -26.30
CA ALA A 137 9.35 17.48 -25.51
C ALA A 137 8.12 17.08 -26.33
N THR A 138 7.58 17.99 -27.15
CA THR A 138 6.46 17.71 -28.05
C THR A 138 6.74 16.55 -29.01
N ALA A 139 7.92 16.55 -29.64
CA ALA A 139 8.30 15.52 -30.60
C ALA A 139 8.69 14.19 -29.91
N GLU A 140 9.34 14.26 -28.75
CA GLU A 140 10.10 13.14 -28.20
C GLU A 140 9.49 12.46 -26.97
N ILE A 141 8.49 13.06 -26.30
CA ILE A 141 7.80 12.42 -25.16
C ILE A 141 7.24 11.07 -25.59
N SER A 142 7.66 10.01 -24.90
CA SER A 142 7.03 8.70 -25.02
C SER A 142 5.91 8.48 -24.00
N ILE A 143 5.16 7.40 -24.16
CA ILE A 143 4.17 6.94 -23.17
C ILE A 143 4.80 6.82 -21.77
N ILE A 144 6.00 6.23 -21.65
CA ILE A 144 6.66 6.10 -20.35
C ILE A 144 7.11 7.46 -19.79
N ASP A 145 7.56 8.41 -20.62
CA ASP A 145 7.93 9.75 -20.14
C ASP A 145 6.72 10.48 -19.56
N ALA A 146 5.58 10.39 -20.25
CA ALA A 146 4.31 10.99 -19.84
C ALA A 146 3.83 10.43 -18.49
N LEU A 147 3.91 9.10 -18.32
CA LEU A 147 3.48 8.42 -17.10
C LEU A 147 4.52 8.45 -15.96
N SER A 148 5.75 8.91 -16.21
CA SER A 148 6.82 8.95 -15.20
C SER A 148 7.21 10.36 -14.76
N HIS A 149 6.34 11.35 -15.02
CA HIS A 149 6.49 12.73 -14.54
C HIS A 149 7.82 13.40 -14.94
N ARG A 150 8.30 13.16 -16.17
CA ARG A 150 9.60 13.68 -16.64
C ARG A 150 9.52 14.48 -17.94
N THR A 151 8.40 15.15 -18.16
CA THR A 151 8.13 15.90 -19.40
C THR A 151 8.69 17.32 -19.42
N GLY A 152 9.24 17.81 -18.30
CA GLY A 152 9.62 19.23 -18.11
C GLY A 152 8.43 20.15 -17.79
N LEU A 153 7.20 19.60 -17.81
CA LEU A 153 5.97 20.33 -17.52
C LEU A 153 5.47 20.04 -16.09
N PRO A 154 5.39 21.05 -15.21
CA PRO A 154 4.88 20.88 -13.85
C PRO A 154 3.35 20.74 -13.82
N ARG A 155 2.78 20.63 -12.61
CA ARG A 155 1.32 20.62 -12.44
C ARG A 155 0.68 21.91 -12.96
N HIS A 156 -0.47 21.73 -13.60
CA HIS A 156 -1.34 22.81 -14.08
C HIS A 156 -2.80 22.49 -13.75
N ASP A 157 -3.07 22.04 -12.52
CA ASP A 157 -4.39 21.52 -12.13
C ASP A 157 -5.52 22.58 -12.21
N TYR A 158 -5.15 23.87 -12.25
CA TYR A 158 -6.09 24.99 -12.44
C TYR A 158 -6.37 25.35 -13.91
N SER A 159 -5.72 24.69 -14.88
CA SER A 159 -5.90 25.01 -16.31
C SER A 159 -7.17 24.42 -16.92
N TYR A 160 -7.84 23.52 -16.22
CA TYR A 160 -9.04 22.82 -16.67
C TYR A 160 -10.16 22.93 -15.65
N LYS A 161 -11.40 22.84 -16.14
CA LYS A 161 -12.62 22.91 -15.33
C LYS A 161 -13.38 21.60 -15.43
N TRP A 162 -14.29 21.33 -14.49
CA TRP A 162 -15.16 20.15 -14.55
C TRP A 162 -15.97 20.04 -15.86
N SER A 163 -16.31 21.19 -16.46
CA SER A 163 -17.01 21.28 -17.74
C SER A 163 -16.11 21.04 -18.97
N ASP A 164 -14.79 20.90 -18.81
CA ASP A 164 -13.91 20.52 -19.92
C ASP A 164 -14.08 19.04 -20.29
N ASN A 165 -13.51 18.66 -21.42
CA ASN A 165 -13.32 17.27 -21.81
C ASN A 165 -11.83 16.98 -22.02
N VAL A 166 -11.45 15.71 -22.00
CA VAL A 166 -10.05 15.26 -22.11
C VAL A 166 -9.35 15.84 -23.36
N PRO A 167 -9.91 15.81 -24.58
CA PRO A 167 -9.30 16.45 -25.75
C PRO A 167 -9.00 17.94 -25.58
N ASN A 168 -9.90 18.69 -24.94
CA ASN A 168 -9.70 20.12 -24.70
C ASN A 168 -8.58 20.37 -23.68
N VAL A 169 -8.46 19.54 -22.64
CA VAL A 169 -7.34 19.61 -21.68
C VAL A 169 -6.01 19.37 -22.42
N ILE A 170 -5.94 18.32 -23.25
CA ILE A 170 -4.75 17.99 -24.03
C ILE A 170 -4.37 19.13 -24.99
N LYS A 171 -5.32 19.73 -25.71
CA LYS A 171 -5.02 20.84 -26.64
C LYS A 171 -4.47 22.09 -25.95
N LYS A 172 -4.74 22.27 -24.65
CA LYS A 172 -4.26 23.42 -23.86
C LYS A 172 -2.82 23.23 -23.38
N THR A 173 -2.27 22.02 -23.35
CA THR A 173 -0.92 21.77 -22.79
C THR A 173 0.19 22.50 -23.53
N LYS A 174 0.00 22.82 -24.81
CA LYS A 174 0.95 23.61 -25.61
C LYS A 174 1.10 25.07 -25.16
N TYR A 175 0.18 25.56 -24.35
CA TYR A 175 0.22 26.92 -23.79
C TYR A 175 0.81 26.95 -22.38
N HIS A 176 1.14 25.79 -21.80
CA HIS A 176 1.71 25.72 -20.47
C HIS A 176 3.23 25.82 -20.51
N ARG A 177 3.79 26.65 -19.62
CA ARG A 177 5.22 26.93 -19.58
C ARG A 177 5.98 25.80 -18.88
N PRO A 178 7.01 25.19 -19.51
CA PRO A 178 7.87 24.25 -18.84
C PRO A 178 8.69 24.96 -17.76
N SER A 179 9.07 24.21 -16.72
CA SER A 179 9.92 24.73 -15.63
C SER A 179 11.25 23.99 -15.52
N ALA A 180 11.45 22.97 -16.34
CA ALA A 180 12.69 22.23 -16.48
C ALA A 180 12.82 21.71 -17.92
N GLU A 181 14.03 21.28 -18.29
CA GLU A 181 14.25 20.64 -19.57
C GLU A 181 13.56 19.27 -19.63
N PHE A 182 13.27 18.81 -20.85
CA PHE A 182 12.72 17.48 -21.06
C PHE A 182 13.62 16.42 -20.43
N ARG A 183 13.04 15.54 -19.61
CA ARG A 183 13.69 14.43 -18.89
C ARG A 183 14.67 14.79 -17.77
N ASP A 184 14.81 16.07 -17.43
CA ASP A 184 15.76 16.56 -16.43
C ASP A 184 15.34 16.20 -14.99
N ILE A 185 14.16 16.64 -14.55
CA ILE A 185 13.68 16.42 -13.18
C ILE A 185 12.28 15.80 -13.11
N TYR A 186 11.95 15.20 -11.97
CA TYR A 186 10.60 14.77 -11.64
C TYR A 186 9.69 15.96 -11.36
N GLN A 187 8.58 16.07 -12.09
CA GLN A 187 7.54 17.07 -11.87
C GLN A 187 6.16 16.44 -11.95
N TYR A 188 5.52 16.31 -10.79
CA TYR A 188 4.17 15.76 -10.70
C TYR A 188 3.21 16.56 -11.58
N ASN A 189 2.48 15.87 -12.46
CA ASN A 189 1.58 16.48 -13.44
C ASN A 189 0.39 15.57 -13.80
N ASN A 190 -0.82 16.02 -13.48
CA ASN A 190 -2.04 15.28 -13.77
C ASN A 190 -2.42 15.26 -15.27
N ASN A 191 -2.02 16.26 -16.05
CA ASN A 191 -2.42 16.37 -17.46
C ASN A 191 -1.96 15.18 -18.30
N MET A 192 -0.79 14.60 -17.99
CA MET A 192 -0.28 13.43 -18.72
C MET A 192 -1.06 12.16 -18.40
N TYR A 193 -1.61 12.05 -17.19
CA TYR A 193 -2.53 10.96 -16.82
C TYR A 193 -3.93 11.16 -17.41
N THR A 194 -4.42 12.40 -17.45
CA THR A 194 -5.62 12.75 -18.21
C THR A 194 -5.46 12.40 -19.68
N LEU A 195 -4.29 12.68 -20.29
CA LEU A 195 -3.97 12.26 -21.65
C LEU A 195 -3.98 10.73 -21.80
N ALA A 196 -3.33 10.00 -20.91
CA ALA A 196 -3.31 8.53 -20.96
C ALA A 196 -4.71 7.92 -20.89
N SER A 197 -5.63 8.56 -20.16
CA SER A 197 -7.04 8.16 -20.14
C SER A 197 -7.78 8.33 -21.48
N TYR A 198 -7.18 8.98 -22.48
CA TYR A 198 -7.79 9.09 -23.81
C TYR A 198 -7.39 7.96 -24.76
N LEU A 199 -6.34 7.20 -24.42
CA LEU A 199 -5.77 6.19 -25.31
C LEU A 199 -6.77 5.09 -25.71
N PRO A 200 -7.59 4.51 -24.82
CA PRO A 200 -8.57 3.50 -25.23
C PRO A 200 -9.56 4.04 -26.27
N THR A 201 -10.04 5.27 -26.07
CA THR A 201 -10.98 5.92 -26.99
C THR A 201 -10.36 6.23 -28.35
N LEU A 202 -9.07 6.54 -28.40
CA LEU A 202 -8.34 6.81 -29.64
C LEU A 202 -7.95 5.56 -30.40
N LEU A 203 -7.50 4.52 -29.69
CA LEU A 203 -6.79 3.39 -30.30
C LEU A 203 -7.70 2.17 -30.55
N LEU A 204 -8.80 2.03 -29.81
CA LEU A 204 -9.71 0.91 -29.98
C LEU A 204 -10.84 1.23 -30.97
N PRO A 205 -11.22 0.30 -31.86
CA PRO A 205 -12.32 0.51 -32.80
C PRO A 205 -13.65 0.88 -32.14
N SER A 206 -13.91 0.36 -30.93
CA SER A 206 -15.12 0.65 -30.15
C SER A 206 -15.19 2.08 -29.62
N LYS A 207 -14.06 2.81 -29.61
CA LYS A 207 -13.94 4.14 -28.99
C LYS A 207 -14.45 4.18 -27.54
N ILE A 208 -14.26 3.07 -26.83
CA ILE A 208 -14.74 2.90 -25.45
C ILE A 208 -14.17 4.00 -24.53
N PRO A 209 -14.99 4.59 -23.64
CA PRO A 209 -14.50 5.51 -22.61
C PRO A 209 -13.53 4.80 -21.65
N PHE A 210 -12.52 5.51 -21.16
CA PHE A 210 -11.49 4.89 -20.30
C PHE A 210 -12.02 4.28 -19.02
N ALA A 211 -12.98 4.92 -18.35
CA ALA A 211 -13.59 4.34 -17.14
C ALA A 211 -14.23 2.98 -17.43
N ARG A 212 -14.91 2.83 -18.58
CA ARG A 212 -15.48 1.55 -19.04
C ARG A 212 -14.41 0.54 -19.40
N TYR A 213 -13.34 0.98 -20.07
CA TYR A 213 -12.21 0.13 -20.40
C TYR A 213 -11.56 -0.44 -19.14
N VAL A 214 -11.26 0.39 -18.15
CA VAL A 214 -10.72 -0.05 -16.84
C VAL A 214 -11.70 -0.99 -16.15
N LYS A 215 -13.00 -0.66 -16.13
CA LYS A 215 -14.00 -1.52 -15.50
C LYS A 215 -14.03 -2.91 -16.15
N GLN A 216 -14.07 -2.99 -17.48
CA GLN A 216 -14.15 -4.25 -18.22
C GLN A 216 -12.89 -5.11 -18.13
N ASN A 217 -11.70 -4.48 -18.04
CA ASN A 217 -10.43 -5.20 -18.13
C ASN A 217 -9.73 -5.36 -16.77
N ILE A 218 -10.15 -4.63 -15.73
CA ILE A 218 -9.53 -4.68 -14.40
C ILE A 218 -10.58 -4.94 -13.33
N PHE A 219 -11.58 -4.07 -13.15
CA PHE A 219 -12.51 -4.19 -12.01
C PHE A 219 -13.38 -5.45 -12.10
N ASP A 220 -14.02 -5.70 -13.24
CA ASP A 220 -14.93 -6.83 -13.42
C ASP A 220 -14.19 -8.18 -13.38
N PRO A 221 -13.05 -8.38 -14.07
CA PRO A 221 -12.29 -9.62 -13.98
C PRO A 221 -11.78 -9.91 -12.55
N LEU A 222 -11.35 -8.88 -11.81
CA LEU A 222 -10.90 -9.03 -10.42
C LEU A 222 -12.05 -9.13 -9.41
N GLY A 223 -13.27 -8.75 -9.79
CA GLY A 223 -14.43 -8.75 -8.90
C GLY A 223 -14.46 -7.57 -7.92
N MET A 224 -13.85 -6.44 -8.28
CA MET A 224 -13.86 -5.20 -7.49
C MET A 224 -15.20 -4.47 -7.67
N LYS A 225 -16.24 -4.95 -6.98
CA LYS A 225 -17.65 -4.57 -7.24
C LYS A 225 -18.04 -3.19 -6.73
N SER A 226 -17.30 -2.65 -5.77
CA SER A 226 -17.57 -1.34 -5.15
C SER A 226 -16.70 -0.24 -5.74
N THR A 227 -15.73 -0.61 -6.58
CA THR A 227 -14.79 0.30 -7.21
C THR A 227 -15.41 0.93 -8.45
N THR A 228 -15.46 2.26 -8.49
CA THR A 228 -16.17 3.00 -9.53
C THR A 228 -15.52 4.36 -9.82
N TYR A 229 -15.79 4.89 -11.02
CA TYR A 229 -15.52 6.28 -11.38
C TYR A 229 -16.73 7.20 -11.14
N SER A 230 -17.89 6.64 -10.84
CA SER A 230 -19.15 7.37 -10.73
C SER A 230 -19.40 7.81 -9.30
N TYR A 231 -19.47 9.13 -9.09
CA TYR A 231 -19.91 9.70 -7.81
C TYR A 231 -21.29 9.19 -7.38
N GLN A 232 -22.25 9.06 -8.31
CA GLN A 232 -23.61 8.62 -7.97
C GLN A 232 -23.63 7.16 -7.50
N VAL A 233 -22.83 6.29 -8.13
CA VAL A 233 -22.70 4.89 -7.71
C VAL A 233 -22.01 4.82 -6.35
N ALA A 234 -20.90 5.53 -6.17
CA ALA A 234 -20.21 5.62 -4.89
C ALA A 234 -21.15 6.11 -3.77
N LYS A 235 -21.91 7.19 -4.02
CA LYS A 235 -22.88 7.75 -3.07
C LYS A 235 -23.95 6.74 -2.68
N SER A 236 -24.48 5.98 -3.64
CA SER A 236 -25.44 4.90 -3.34
C SER A 236 -24.81 3.71 -2.59
N GLY A 237 -23.48 3.57 -2.65
CA GLY A 237 -22.70 2.50 -2.03
C GLY A 237 -22.01 2.86 -0.72
N HIS A 238 -22.53 3.82 0.06
CA HIS A 238 -21.95 4.29 1.33
C HIS A 238 -20.62 5.05 1.18
N LEU A 239 -20.63 6.10 0.34
CA LEU A 239 -19.54 7.05 0.24
C LEU A 239 -19.34 7.84 1.55
N ALA A 240 -18.11 7.86 2.06
CA ALA A 240 -17.73 8.71 3.19
C ALA A 240 -17.72 10.20 2.85
N ASP A 241 -17.92 11.04 3.86
CA ASP A 241 -17.71 12.48 3.74
C ASP A 241 -16.22 12.79 3.56
N GLY A 242 -15.91 13.81 2.75
CA GLY A 242 -14.61 14.46 2.81
C GLY A 242 -14.51 15.22 4.13
N MET A 243 -13.44 15.04 4.90
CA MET A 243 -13.34 15.64 6.23
C MET A 243 -12.35 16.80 6.26
N ALA A 244 -12.74 17.92 6.87
CA ALA A 244 -11.89 19.07 7.11
C ALA A 244 -12.16 19.69 8.50
N ARG A 245 -11.42 20.76 8.81
CA ARG A 245 -11.66 21.60 9.98
C ARG A 245 -11.88 23.05 9.56
N GLN A 246 -12.84 23.70 10.21
CA GLN A 246 -13.00 25.15 10.20
C GLN A 246 -12.29 25.77 11.40
N ASP A 247 -11.97 27.06 11.30
CA ASP A 247 -11.37 27.85 12.38
C ASP A 247 -10.14 27.17 13.00
N ILE A 248 -9.22 26.71 12.12
CA ILE A 248 -8.01 25.99 12.53
C ILE A 248 -7.16 26.90 13.42
N ASN A 249 -6.89 26.43 14.63
CA ASN A 249 -5.92 27.04 15.52
C ASN A 249 -4.51 26.58 15.13
N PHE A 250 -3.80 27.41 14.38
CA PHE A 250 -2.42 27.15 13.97
C PHE A 250 -1.40 27.19 15.12
N THR A 251 -1.78 27.63 16.33
CA THR A 251 -0.90 27.51 17.51
C THR A 251 -0.98 26.12 18.14
N ASP A 252 -1.98 25.30 17.80
CA ASP A 252 -2.00 23.88 18.13
C ASP A 252 -1.21 23.13 17.03
N PRO A 253 -0.12 22.42 17.37
CA PRO A 253 0.66 21.65 16.39
C PRO A 253 -0.15 20.60 15.62
N LEU A 254 -1.30 20.18 16.15
CA LEU A 254 -2.22 19.25 15.51
C LEU A 254 -3.32 19.95 14.70
N GLY A 255 -3.29 21.28 14.62
CA GLY A 255 -4.24 22.09 13.86
C GLY A 255 -5.68 21.86 14.31
N SER A 256 -5.95 21.94 15.61
CA SER A 256 -7.33 21.76 16.11
C SER A 256 -8.27 22.82 15.54
N GLY A 257 -9.54 22.43 15.37
CA GLY A 257 -10.56 23.24 14.73
C GLY A 257 -11.86 22.45 14.66
N ILE A 258 -12.93 23.11 14.23
CA ILE A 258 -14.28 22.54 14.22
C ILE A 258 -14.43 21.54 13.06
N PRO A 259 -14.70 20.25 13.32
CA PRO A 259 -14.98 19.26 12.27
C PRO A 259 -16.04 19.73 11.28
N ARG A 260 -15.79 19.55 9.98
CA ARG A 260 -16.76 19.86 8.92
C ARG A 260 -16.64 18.88 7.76
N ALA A 261 -17.80 18.46 7.25
CA ALA A 261 -17.88 17.73 6.00
C ALA A 261 -17.65 18.68 4.82
N LEU A 262 -16.78 18.27 3.90
CA LEU A 262 -16.56 18.92 2.63
C LEU A 262 -17.53 18.34 1.60
N PRO A 263 -18.20 19.19 0.81
CA PRO A 263 -18.91 18.74 -0.37
C PRO A 263 -17.97 17.91 -1.25
N PHE A 264 -18.50 16.83 -1.82
CA PHE A 264 -17.73 16.02 -2.75
C PHE A 264 -17.24 16.88 -3.92
N TRP A 265 -15.92 16.90 -4.10
CA TRP A 265 -15.23 17.82 -5.02
C TRP A 265 -15.56 17.59 -6.50
N SER A 266 -16.13 16.43 -6.86
CA SER A 266 -16.47 16.05 -8.23
C SER A 266 -17.80 15.31 -8.33
N THR A 267 -18.92 16.03 -8.48
CA THR A 267 -20.23 15.41 -8.71
C THR A 267 -20.54 15.14 -10.19
N GLN A 268 -19.69 15.62 -11.10
CA GLN A 268 -19.84 15.49 -12.54
C GLN A 268 -19.22 14.21 -13.08
N GLY A 269 -19.84 13.65 -14.13
CA GLY A 269 -19.45 12.38 -14.75
C GLY A 269 -20.31 11.21 -14.29
N GLY A 270 -19.88 10.01 -14.66
CA GLY A 270 -20.56 8.76 -14.32
C GLY A 270 -19.64 7.57 -14.56
N GLU A 271 -20.22 6.42 -14.88
CA GLU A 271 -19.45 5.20 -15.21
C GLU A 271 -18.64 5.32 -16.52
N ASP A 272 -18.90 6.35 -17.33
CA ASP A 272 -18.08 6.70 -18.49
C ASP A 272 -16.88 7.58 -18.10
N GLY A 273 -16.79 8.00 -16.84
CA GLY A 273 -15.71 8.80 -16.28
C GLY A 273 -15.90 10.32 -16.41
N ASN A 274 -14.82 11.05 -16.16
CA ASN A 274 -14.70 12.50 -16.32
C ASN A 274 -13.22 12.87 -16.57
N ILE A 275 -12.90 14.17 -16.60
CA ILE A 275 -11.54 14.67 -16.85
C ILE A 275 -10.48 14.20 -15.83
N MET A 276 -10.90 13.76 -14.65
CA MET A 276 -10.02 13.26 -13.58
C MET A 276 -9.89 11.74 -13.59
N SER A 277 -10.58 11.00 -14.47
CA SER A 277 -10.52 9.53 -14.49
C SER A 277 -9.08 8.98 -14.57
N GLY A 278 -8.20 9.59 -15.37
CA GLY A 278 -6.80 9.17 -15.41
C GLY A 278 -5.97 9.53 -14.17
N ALA A 279 -6.27 10.65 -13.54
CA ALA A 279 -5.38 11.23 -12.53
C ALA A 279 -5.80 10.94 -11.09
N GLY A 280 -7.10 10.78 -10.82
CA GLY A 280 -7.61 10.65 -9.45
C GLY A 280 -9.09 10.32 -9.31
N GLY A 281 -9.73 9.76 -10.35
CA GLY A 281 -11.19 9.64 -10.42
C GLY A 281 -11.79 8.39 -9.77
N ILE A 282 -11.00 7.47 -9.23
CA ILE A 282 -11.54 6.23 -8.63
C ILE A 282 -12.01 6.49 -7.19
N ALA A 283 -13.16 5.92 -6.87
CA ALA A 283 -13.60 5.65 -5.50
C ALA A 283 -13.65 4.13 -5.27
N SER A 284 -13.22 3.67 -4.10
CA SER A 284 -13.11 2.25 -3.76
C SER A 284 -13.22 2.05 -2.25
N ASN A 285 -13.14 0.81 -1.77
CA ASN A 285 -13.14 0.46 -0.34
C ASN A 285 -11.99 -0.49 -0.01
N ALA A 286 -11.78 -0.78 1.28
CA ALA A 286 -10.66 -1.61 1.74
C ALA A 286 -10.75 -3.04 1.21
N VAL A 287 -11.97 -3.57 1.04
CA VAL A 287 -12.21 -4.94 0.51
C VAL A 287 -11.73 -5.06 -0.94
N ASP A 288 -12.15 -4.15 -1.81
CA ASP A 288 -11.75 -4.17 -3.22
C ASP A 288 -10.25 -3.83 -3.38
N LEU A 289 -9.73 -2.88 -2.59
CA LEU A 289 -8.31 -2.55 -2.63
C LEU A 289 -7.41 -3.68 -2.10
N ALA A 290 -7.92 -4.54 -1.21
CA ALA A 290 -7.20 -5.74 -0.80
C ALA A 290 -7.04 -6.72 -1.96
N VAL A 291 -8.09 -6.91 -2.78
CA VAL A 291 -8.01 -7.71 -4.01
C VAL A 291 -7.00 -7.11 -4.97
N TRP A 292 -7.05 -5.79 -5.17
CA TRP A 292 -6.09 -5.06 -6.00
C TRP A 292 -4.64 -5.27 -5.54
N LEU A 293 -4.36 -5.06 -4.26
CA LEU A 293 -3.03 -5.24 -3.68
C LEU A 293 -2.54 -6.68 -3.84
N GLN A 294 -3.41 -7.66 -3.57
CA GLN A 294 -3.07 -9.07 -3.73
C GLN A 294 -2.77 -9.41 -5.20
N THR A 295 -3.52 -8.87 -6.16
CA THR A 295 -3.23 -9.00 -7.59
C THR A 295 -1.87 -8.47 -7.96
N LEU A 296 -1.48 -7.30 -7.44
CA LEU A 296 -0.15 -6.73 -7.68
C LEU A 296 0.97 -7.63 -7.12
N LEU A 297 0.77 -8.21 -5.93
CA LEU A 297 1.72 -9.13 -5.30
C LEU A 297 1.78 -10.52 -5.96
N LEU A 298 0.76 -10.85 -6.76
CA LEU A 298 0.64 -12.08 -7.55
C LEU A 298 1.00 -11.87 -9.02
N ASP A 299 1.79 -10.85 -9.33
CA ASP A 299 2.24 -10.51 -10.68
C ASP A 299 1.07 -10.41 -11.69
N GLY A 300 -0.06 -9.84 -11.24
CA GLY A 300 -1.23 -9.59 -12.07
C GLY A 300 -2.25 -10.73 -12.17
N GLN A 301 -2.07 -11.81 -11.40
CA GLN A 301 -3.07 -12.88 -11.30
C GLN A 301 -4.23 -12.49 -10.39
N LYS A 302 -5.42 -13.01 -10.72
CA LYS A 302 -6.60 -12.88 -9.87
C LYS A 302 -6.43 -13.75 -8.62
N PRO A 303 -6.67 -13.22 -7.40
CA PRO A 303 -6.63 -14.00 -6.19
C PRO A 303 -7.55 -15.24 -6.23
N ASN A 304 -7.09 -16.32 -5.61
CA ASN A 304 -7.80 -17.61 -5.56
C ASN A 304 -8.10 -18.21 -6.94
N SER A 305 -7.35 -17.82 -7.96
CA SER A 305 -7.47 -18.28 -9.33
C SER A 305 -6.09 -18.30 -9.99
N ASN A 306 -5.94 -19.07 -11.06
CA ASN A 306 -4.76 -19.01 -11.93
C ASN A 306 -4.99 -18.08 -13.15
N GLN A 307 -6.09 -17.32 -13.16
CA GLN A 307 -6.39 -16.38 -14.24
C GLN A 307 -5.45 -15.17 -14.15
N SER A 308 -4.57 -15.02 -15.14
CA SER A 308 -3.84 -13.78 -15.36
C SER A 308 -4.81 -12.70 -15.89
N VAL A 309 -4.94 -11.59 -15.16
CA VAL A 309 -5.75 -10.44 -15.57
C VAL A 309 -4.86 -9.32 -16.10
N ILE A 310 -3.71 -9.14 -15.46
CA ILE A 310 -2.68 -8.21 -15.89
C ILE A 310 -1.43 -9.02 -16.22
N PRO A 311 -0.81 -8.83 -17.39
CA PRO A 311 0.46 -9.49 -17.70
C PRO A 311 1.56 -9.06 -16.73
N ALA A 312 2.38 -10.01 -16.27
CA ALA A 312 3.42 -9.76 -15.28
C ALA A 312 4.44 -8.70 -15.76
N GLU A 313 4.75 -8.70 -17.06
CA GLU A 313 5.64 -7.71 -17.67
C GLU A 313 5.08 -6.27 -17.62
N VAL A 314 3.76 -6.12 -17.55
CA VAL A 314 3.13 -4.81 -17.33
C VAL A 314 3.37 -4.36 -15.90
N ILE A 315 3.17 -5.24 -14.91
CA ILE A 315 3.42 -4.95 -13.48
C ILE A 315 4.90 -4.57 -13.28
N GLU A 316 5.82 -5.34 -13.83
CA GLU A 316 7.25 -5.06 -13.77
C GLU A 316 7.56 -3.70 -14.40
N LYS A 317 7.01 -3.41 -15.58
CA LYS A 317 7.32 -2.16 -16.28
C LYS A 317 6.78 -0.92 -15.56
N VAL A 318 5.56 -0.97 -15.02
CA VAL A 318 4.98 0.20 -14.32
C VAL A 318 5.61 0.44 -12.95
N SER A 319 6.16 -0.61 -12.31
CA SER A 319 6.83 -0.51 -11.01
C SER A 319 8.33 -0.21 -11.11
N ALA A 320 8.95 -0.40 -12.28
CA ALA A 320 10.33 -0.04 -12.54
C ALA A 320 10.55 1.47 -12.40
N GLY A 321 11.58 1.86 -11.65
CA GLY A 321 11.95 3.27 -11.49
C GLY A 321 12.45 3.88 -12.80
N VAL A 322 11.85 5.01 -13.21
CA VAL A 322 12.19 5.71 -14.45
C VAL A 322 12.78 7.10 -14.17
N THR A 323 12.24 7.78 -13.16
CA THR A 323 12.65 9.14 -12.77
C THR A 323 12.96 9.16 -11.27
N VAL A 324 13.97 9.89 -10.84
CA VAL A 324 14.20 10.13 -9.41
C VAL A 324 13.16 11.14 -8.91
N ALA A 325 12.27 10.72 -8.01
CA ALA A 325 11.23 11.57 -7.44
C ALA A 325 11.73 12.33 -6.22
N GLU A 326 12.41 11.64 -5.31
CA GLU A 326 13.06 12.26 -4.17
C GLU A 326 14.53 11.85 -4.16
N PRO A 327 15.45 12.75 -4.54
CA PRO A 327 16.87 12.42 -4.67
C PRO A 327 17.56 12.20 -3.33
N ILE A 328 16.95 12.67 -2.24
CA ILE A 328 17.47 12.55 -0.87
C ILE A 328 16.47 11.71 -0.09
N ALA A 329 16.97 10.62 0.50
CA ALA A 329 16.17 9.81 1.39
C ALA A 329 15.72 10.64 2.60
N PRO A 330 14.43 10.65 2.95
CA PRO A 330 13.97 11.37 4.13
C PRO A 330 14.51 10.75 5.43
N PHE A 331 14.88 9.46 5.39
CA PHE A 331 15.37 8.71 6.55
C PHE A 331 16.59 7.83 6.20
N PRO A 332 17.51 7.57 7.14
CA PRO A 332 18.70 6.73 6.89
C PRO A 332 18.38 5.30 6.43
N GLU A 333 17.22 4.77 6.82
CA GLU A 333 16.76 3.45 6.44
C GLU A 333 16.13 3.40 5.05
N LEU A 334 15.92 4.53 4.38
CA LEU A 334 15.35 4.57 3.04
C LEU A 334 16.42 4.93 2.01
N SER A 335 16.25 4.49 0.77
CA SER A 335 16.94 5.11 -0.36
C SER A 335 16.23 6.39 -0.82
N ALA A 336 16.89 7.13 -1.71
CA ALA A 336 16.21 8.01 -2.65
C ALA A 336 15.02 7.27 -3.29
N SER A 337 13.91 7.96 -3.52
CA SER A 337 12.74 7.37 -4.14
C SER A 337 12.75 7.61 -5.65
N VAL A 338 12.42 6.57 -6.40
CA VAL A 338 12.21 6.63 -7.84
C VAL A 338 10.73 6.47 -8.14
N TYR A 339 10.29 7.05 -9.25
CA TYR A 339 8.94 6.95 -9.76
C TYR A 339 8.94 6.18 -11.07
N GLY A 340 8.10 5.15 -11.14
CA GLY A 340 7.77 4.43 -12.36
C GLY A 340 6.56 5.05 -13.07
N ALA A 341 5.59 4.23 -13.44
CA ALA A 341 4.30 4.69 -13.97
C ALA A 341 3.21 4.49 -12.91
N GLY A 342 2.96 5.51 -12.09
CA GLY A 342 1.93 5.44 -11.04
C GLY A 342 2.39 4.77 -9.75
N SER A 343 3.69 4.53 -9.60
CA SER A 343 4.29 3.87 -8.44
C SER A 343 5.56 4.58 -7.99
N LEU A 344 5.66 4.84 -6.68
CA LEU A 344 6.90 5.24 -6.01
C LEU A 344 7.59 4.00 -5.48
N ARG A 345 8.91 3.96 -5.60
CA ARG A 345 9.75 2.88 -5.10
C ARG A 345 10.96 3.44 -4.39
N SER A 346 11.24 2.89 -3.22
CA SER A 346 12.50 3.06 -2.50
C SER A 346 12.94 1.69 -1.98
N THR A 347 14.19 1.60 -1.53
CA THR A 347 14.66 0.46 -0.75
C THR A 347 14.50 0.75 0.73
N TYR A 348 14.30 -0.29 1.52
CA TYR A 348 14.36 -0.21 2.97
C TYR A 348 15.62 -0.95 3.43
N ARG A 349 16.56 -0.20 4.01
CA ARG A 349 17.85 -0.66 4.55
C ARG A 349 18.71 -1.40 3.52
N GLY A 350 18.80 -0.84 2.32
CA GLY A 350 19.58 -1.44 1.23
C GLY A 350 18.92 -2.64 0.56
N HIS A 351 17.75 -3.09 1.06
CA HIS A 351 16.96 -4.13 0.42
C HIS A 351 15.93 -3.49 -0.49
N ALA A 352 16.05 -3.74 -1.80
CA ALA A 352 14.87 -3.65 -2.65
C ALA A 352 13.78 -4.54 -2.01
N PRO A 353 12.49 -4.14 -2.04
CA PRO A 353 11.40 -5.03 -1.64
C PRO A 353 11.31 -6.17 -2.65
N THR A 354 12.25 -7.10 -2.59
CA THR A 354 12.06 -8.49 -2.95
C THR A 354 11.19 -9.12 -1.87
N PRO A 355 10.41 -10.18 -2.18
CA PRO A 355 9.69 -10.92 -1.16
C PRO A 355 10.65 -11.20 -0.01
N ALA A 356 10.32 -10.72 1.19
CA ALA A 356 11.16 -10.93 2.35
C ALA A 356 11.38 -12.44 2.45
N THR A 357 12.64 -12.89 2.37
CA THR A 357 12.94 -14.30 2.55
C THR A 357 12.46 -14.66 3.96
N PRO A 358 11.45 -15.54 4.11
CA PRO A 358 10.93 -15.88 5.41
C PRO A 358 12.07 -16.43 6.27
N ARG A 359 12.08 -16.12 7.57
CA ARG A 359 13.00 -16.75 8.49
C ARG A 359 12.75 -18.26 8.47
N ALA A 360 13.79 -19.06 8.23
CA ALA A 360 13.66 -20.51 8.29
C ALA A 360 13.14 -20.94 9.68
N SER A 361 12.17 -21.86 9.72
CA SER A 361 11.60 -22.38 10.97
C SER A 361 12.66 -22.99 11.91
N LYS A 362 13.78 -23.46 11.35
CA LYS A 362 14.99 -23.91 12.07
C LYS A 362 16.21 -23.08 11.68
N ALA A 363 16.15 -21.76 11.88
CA ALA A 363 17.30 -20.90 11.62
C ALA A 363 18.49 -21.26 12.53
N PRO A 364 19.73 -21.31 12.00
CA PRO A 364 20.95 -21.47 12.79
C PRO A 364 21.00 -20.53 13.99
N LEU A 365 21.55 -20.99 15.11
CA LEU A 365 21.69 -20.19 16.33
C LEU A 365 22.89 -19.22 16.24
N PRO A 366 22.85 -18.09 16.96
CA PRO A 366 24.00 -17.21 17.11
C PRO A 366 25.17 -17.90 17.82
N SER A 367 26.35 -17.30 17.66
CA SER A 367 27.59 -17.72 18.33
C SER A 367 27.57 -17.55 19.85
N LEU A 368 26.64 -16.75 20.37
CA LEU A 368 26.39 -16.53 21.81
C LEU A 368 24.94 -16.89 22.13
N ASN A 369 24.65 -17.28 23.38
CA ASN A 369 23.26 -17.50 23.76
C ASN A 369 22.48 -16.18 23.78
N PHE A 370 21.17 -16.24 23.53
CA PHE A 370 20.33 -15.03 23.55
C PHE A 370 20.34 -14.32 24.90
N THR A 371 20.46 -15.05 26.01
CA THR A 371 20.59 -14.46 27.34
C THR A 371 21.88 -13.66 27.51
N ASP A 372 22.95 -14.06 26.83
CA ASP A 372 24.27 -13.42 26.92
C ASP A 372 24.35 -12.18 26.02
N LEU A 373 23.42 -12.06 25.06
CA LEU A 373 23.22 -10.88 24.22
C LEU A 373 22.29 -9.84 24.86
N ALA A 374 21.72 -10.12 26.03
CA ALA A 374 20.92 -9.15 26.78
C ALA A 374 21.83 -8.32 27.68
N GLY A 375 21.57 -7.02 27.78
CA GLY A 375 22.30 -6.16 28.70
C GLY A 375 22.52 -4.74 28.18
N VAL A 376 23.39 -4.04 28.88
CA VAL A 376 23.70 -2.64 28.59
C VAL A 376 24.91 -2.56 27.66
N TYR A 377 24.71 -1.90 26.53
CA TYR A 377 25.70 -1.62 25.52
C TYR A 377 26.13 -0.17 25.61
N ASP A 378 27.42 0.08 25.41
CA ASP A 378 27.98 1.42 25.34
C ASP A 378 28.88 1.51 24.11
N ASN A 379 28.54 2.41 23.20
CA ASN A 379 29.27 2.61 21.96
C ASN A 379 29.61 4.10 21.79
N PRO A 380 30.86 4.46 21.42
CA PRO A 380 31.25 5.87 21.26
C PRO A 380 30.43 6.68 20.25
N GLY A 381 29.81 6.04 19.24
CA GLY A 381 28.98 6.71 18.24
C GLY A 381 27.48 6.70 18.52
N TYR A 382 26.99 5.70 19.26
CA TYR A 382 25.55 5.52 19.53
C TYR A 382 25.15 5.76 20.98
N GLY A 383 26.13 6.01 21.86
CA GLY A 383 25.93 6.16 23.29
C GLY A 383 25.55 4.84 23.97
N LYS A 384 24.97 4.99 25.16
CA LYS A 384 24.61 3.88 26.04
C LYS A 384 23.14 3.53 25.89
N PHE A 385 22.84 2.26 25.64
CA PHE A 385 21.47 1.74 25.55
C PHE A 385 21.39 0.32 26.10
N GLU A 386 20.20 -0.15 26.44
CA GLU A 386 19.98 -1.47 27.01
C GLU A 386 19.12 -2.32 26.08
N LEU A 387 19.56 -3.55 25.79
CA LEU A 387 18.80 -4.55 25.06
C LEU A 387 18.22 -5.58 26.03
N CYS A 388 16.89 -5.60 26.10
CA CYS A 388 16.13 -6.49 26.96
C CYS A 388 15.65 -7.69 26.15
N TYR A 389 16.11 -8.89 26.52
CA TYR A 389 15.60 -10.11 25.91
C TYR A 389 14.18 -10.40 26.38
N VAL A 390 13.26 -10.58 25.43
CA VAL A 390 11.85 -10.83 25.70
C VAL A 390 11.59 -12.33 25.62
N SER A 391 11.58 -13.00 26.76
CA SER A 391 11.26 -14.42 26.89
C SER A 391 10.48 -14.68 28.18
N THR A 392 9.49 -15.58 28.11
CA THR A 392 8.66 -15.99 29.25
C THR A 392 9.46 -16.64 30.39
N ASN A 393 10.63 -17.20 30.09
CA ASN A 393 11.51 -17.87 31.05
C ASN A 393 12.72 -17.03 31.46
N TYR A 394 12.88 -15.82 30.90
CA TYR A 394 13.99 -14.95 31.23
C TYR A 394 13.56 -13.91 32.25
N THR A 395 14.21 -13.91 33.41
CA THR A 395 14.02 -12.86 34.41
C THR A 395 14.85 -11.65 33.99
N ALA A 396 14.19 -10.60 33.50
CA ALA A 396 14.85 -9.35 33.14
C ALA A 396 15.75 -8.85 34.30
N ALA A 397 17.03 -8.61 34.01
CA ALA A 397 18.02 -8.27 35.03
C ALA A 397 17.83 -6.86 35.61
N SER A 398 17.39 -5.89 34.80
CA SER A 398 17.19 -4.49 35.21
C SER A 398 15.71 -4.11 35.39
N SER A 399 15.45 -3.05 36.16
CA SER A 399 14.11 -2.47 36.33
C SER A 399 13.55 -1.90 35.02
N SER A 400 14.42 -1.33 34.18
CA SER A 400 14.12 -0.85 32.84
C SER A 400 13.58 -1.98 31.95
N CYS A 401 14.28 -3.11 31.88
CA CYS A 401 13.83 -4.26 31.12
C CYS A 401 12.55 -4.90 31.66
N LYS A 402 12.35 -4.90 32.99
CA LYS A 402 11.08 -5.38 33.58
C LYS A 402 9.89 -4.51 33.16
N GLY A 403 10.05 -3.19 33.19
CA GLY A 403 9.01 -2.25 32.76
C GLY A 403 8.70 -2.36 31.26
N LEU A 404 9.74 -2.51 30.43
CA LEU A 404 9.59 -2.67 28.99
C LEU A 404 8.91 -4.00 28.63
N ALA A 405 9.33 -5.10 29.26
CA ALA A 405 8.74 -6.42 29.03
C ALA A 405 7.28 -6.51 29.48
N ALA A 406 6.93 -5.87 30.60
CA ALA A 406 5.55 -5.83 31.09
C ALA A 406 4.60 -5.05 30.16
N ASN A 407 5.12 -4.06 29.43
CA ASN A 407 4.34 -3.16 28.59
C ASN A 407 4.55 -3.37 27.08
N VAL A 408 5.31 -4.40 26.68
CA VAL A 408 5.72 -4.59 25.29
C VAL A 408 4.55 -4.69 24.33
N SER A 409 3.49 -5.40 24.73
CA SER A 409 2.27 -5.54 23.92
C SER A 409 1.55 -4.20 23.73
N THR A 410 1.66 -3.29 24.69
CA THR A 410 1.10 -1.93 24.60
C THR A 410 1.99 -1.00 23.77
N ILE A 411 3.31 -1.07 23.95
CA ILE A 411 4.28 -0.16 23.28
C ILE A 411 4.50 -0.57 21.83
N LEU A 412 4.54 -1.88 21.55
CA LEU A 412 4.79 -2.48 20.24
C LEU A 412 3.82 -3.64 19.95
N PRO A 413 2.57 -3.32 19.59
CA PRO A 413 1.53 -4.29 19.25
C PRO A 413 1.97 -5.32 18.21
N GLY A 414 1.79 -6.61 18.49
CA GLY A 414 2.12 -7.70 17.55
C GLY A 414 3.61 -7.80 17.17
N ALA A 415 4.49 -7.05 17.83
CA ALA A 415 5.87 -6.94 17.44
C ALA A 415 6.76 -8.06 17.97
N VAL A 416 6.29 -8.85 18.93
CA VAL A 416 7.02 -9.99 19.49
C VAL A 416 6.30 -11.26 19.12
N ASP A 417 6.93 -12.07 18.27
CA ASP A 417 6.54 -13.45 18.05
C ASP A 417 7.17 -14.33 19.16
N PRO A 418 6.37 -15.03 19.99
CA PRO A 418 6.89 -15.91 21.03
C PRO A 418 7.81 -17.01 20.52
N ALA A 419 7.68 -17.39 19.24
CA ALA A 419 8.51 -18.41 18.61
C ALA A 419 9.86 -17.88 18.10
N VAL A 420 10.08 -16.56 18.10
CA VAL A 420 11.30 -15.93 17.57
C VAL A 420 12.01 -15.12 18.67
N PRO A 421 13.27 -15.47 19.00
CA PRO A 421 14.06 -14.71 19.96
C PRO A 421 14.12 -13.21 19.62
N THR A 422 13.66 -12.37 20.54
CA THR A 422 13.50 -10.93 20.31
C THR A 422 14.09 -10.11 21.46
N PHE A 423 14.79 -9.03 21.13
CA PHE A 423 15.28 -8.03 22.06
C PHE A 423 14.60 -6.70 21.81
N ILE A 424 14.38 -5.93 22.87
CA ILE A 424 13.81 -4.58 22.78
C ILE A 424 14.60 -3.66 23.70
N GLY A 425 14.83 -2.44 23.26
CA GLY A 425 15.45 -1.39 24.06
C GLY A 425 14.72 -0.08 23.92
N ALA A 426 14.75 0.74 24.96
CA ALA A 426 14.46 2.15 24.82
C ALA A 426 15.57 2.80 23.97
N TRP A 427 15.19 3.66 23.04
CA TRP A 427 16.12 4.34 22.15
C TRP A 427 15.82 5.83 22.20
N ASN A 428 16.66 6.58 22.89
CA ASN A 428 16.42 8.01 23.12
C ASN A 428 17.01 8.83 21.96
N SER A 429 16.25 8.97 20.88
CA SER A 429 16.64 9.70 19.66
C SER A 429 15.49 10.62 19.21
N PRO A 430 15.76 11.77 18.55
CA PRO A 430 14.71 12.73 18.15
C PRO A 430 13.53 12.14 17.35
N TRP A 431 13.74 11.02 16.67
CA TRP A 431 12.76 10.45 15.72
C TRP A 431 12.28 9.05 16.10
N GLN A 432 12.90 8.43 17.09
CA GLN A 432 12.74 7.02 17.42
C GLN A 432 12.65 6.91 18.93
N SER A 433 11.75 6.07 19.43
CA SER A 433 11.57 5.86 20.88
C SER A 433 12.06 4.50 21.36
N HIS A 434 12.03 3.49 20.49
CA HIS A 434 12.37 2.11 20.82
C HIS A 434 13.08 1.44 19.66
N ILE A 435 13.92 0.46 19.98
CA ILE A 435 14.58 -0.45 19.05
C ILE A 435 14.10 -1.88 19.35
N ARG A 436 13.85 -2.66 18.32
CA ARG A 436 13.54 -4.09 18.38
C ARG A 436 14.56 -4.85 17.52
N LEU A 437 15.12 -5.93 18.03
CA LEU A 437 15.97 -6.87 17.28
C LEU A 437 15.34 -8.26 17.31
N THR A 438 14.97 -8.79 16.17
CA THR A 438 14.38 -10.14 16.04
C THR A 438 15.40 -11.06 15.38
N HIS A 439 15.71 -12.20 16.00
CA HIS A 439 16.70 -13.13 15.46
C HIS A 439 16.30 -13.63 14.08
N PHE A 440 17.18 -13.49 13.10
CA PHE A 440 16.96 -13.99 11.75
C PHE A 440 17.68 -15.33 11.54
N SER A 441 19.02 -15.33 11.57
CA SER A 441 19.85 -16.54 11.37
C SER A 441 21.28 -16.30 11.85
N GLY A 442 21.85 -17.23 12.60
CA GLY A 442 23.20 -17.09 13.13
C GLY A 442 23.35 -15.80 13.95
N ASN A 443 24.37 -15.00 13.65
CA ASN A 443 24.58 -13.70 14.29
C ASN A 443 23.78 -12.56 13.65
N GLN A 444 22.79 -12.85 12.79
CA GLN A 444 22.00 -11.83 12.10
C GLN A 444 20.67 -11.59 12.80
N PHE A 445 20.34 -10.32 12.99
CA PHE A 445 19.10 -9.87 13.60
C PHE A 445 18.43 -8.82 12.71
N ASN A 446 17.12 -8.98 12.54
CA ASN A 446 16.27 -7.96 11.93
C ASN A 446 16.02 -6.86 12.96
N MET A 447 16.59 -5.70 12.72
CA MET A 447 16.38 -4.53 13.55
C MET A 447 15.08 -3.81 13.15
N SER A 448 14.42 -3.10 14.04
CA SER A 448 13.28 -2.23 13.73
C SER A 448 13.29 -1.10 14.75
N PHE A 449 12.86 0.09 14.36
CA PHE A 449 12.68 1.21 15.27
C PHE A 449 11.22 1.62 15.32
N LEU A 450 10.77 2.07 16.49
CA LEU A 450 9.48 2.73 16.62
C LEU A 450 9.67 4.22 16.37
N SER A 451 9.26 4.68 15.19
CA SER A 451 9.36 6.09 14.81
C SER A 451 8.12 6.88 15.21
N SER A 452 8.32 8.11 15.67
CA SER A 452 7.25 9.06 15.95
C SER A 452 7.28 10.16 14.88
N TYR A 453 6.58 9.97 13.76
CA TYR A 453 6.49 11.03 12.73
C TYR A 453 5.26 11.90 12.92
N VAL A 454 5.49 13.21 12.89
CA VAL A 454 4.50 14.19 12.47
C VAL A 454 4.69 14.37 10.97
N SER A 455 3.80 13.83 10.15
CA SER A 455 3.72 14.27 8.75
C SER A 455 3.11 15.68 8.76
N VAL A 456 3.94 16.69 9.03
CA VAL A 456 3.54 18.05 8.67
C VAL A 456 3.73 18.12 7.17
N ALA A 457 2.64 17.91 6.44
CA ALA A 457 2.58 18.26 5.03
C ALA A 457 2.72 19.79 4.96
N PHE A 458 3.96 20.26 4.87
CA PHE A 458 4.22 21.60 4.37
C PHE A 458 4.21 21.54 2.85
N LEU A 459 3.37 22.42 2.29
CA LEU A 459 3.17 22.81 0.88
C LEU A 459 2.13 22.03 0.07
#